data_AF-A0A3A8QKD8-F1
#
_entry.id   AF-A0A3A8QKD8-F1
#
_cell.length_a   1.000
_cell.length_b   1.000
_cell.length_c   1.000
_cell.angle_alpha   90.00
_cell.angle_beta   90.00
_cell.angle_gamma   90.00
#
_symmetry.space_group_name_H-M   'P 1'
#
loop_
_entity.id
_entity.type
_entity.pdbx_description
1 polymer ?
#
loop_
_entity_poly.entity_id
_entity_poly.type
_entity_poly.pdbx_seq_one_letter_code
_entity_poly.pdbx_strand_id
1 'polypeptide(L)'
;MGAVAALVLGGTEAGAAAWDTCNGTPVKWYSGPAVYRNRCSIPDSGNVNAAYWNGLRQWDDLSHIVSGYNVNAATDCALDHSDGQNEIGLCDRASIDGNNGVTYSVVGLCFIGSNGIDEADVCIASDLDFTPRIGSAFGTSGRSTFVHEAGHFFGFKHEGGHSILRTSPPHLVTGGYESSTLWPTNAQGMNTLYGYSVTKPNLLPSAMGVVGDVAQTLDPSGTKSVCRGTAQSVKFYVGNLGNAAVSSYSMRVRLSPTAPPNGYYESTNVVGTFNHSLGAFSEGIYSLGFTVPASLPFNTYYVYLDMDPAGAVDELKENDNTTVSAMVLRVGC
;
A
#
# COMPACT_ATOMS: atom_id res chain seq x y z
N MET A 1 35.66 -4.76 -11.25
CA MET A 1 34.30 -4.38 -10.85
C MET A 1 33.68 -3.67 -12.04
N GLY A 2 32.82 -4.34 -12.81
CA GLY A 2 32.11 -3.70 -13.92
C GLY A 2 30.95 -2.89 -13.35
N ALA A 3 30.90 -1.60 -13.64
CA ALA A 3 29.73 -0.79 -13.32
C ALA A 3 28.54 -1.31 -14.12
N VAL A 4 27.63 -2.02 -13.47
CA VAL A 4 26.33 -2.36 -14.06
C VAL A 4 25.46 -1.12 -13.91
N ALA A 5 25.16 -0.47 -15.03
CA ALA A 5 24.37 0.75 -15.05
C ALA A 5 22.93 0.47 -14.56
N ALA A 6 22.43 1.32 -13.67
CA ALA A 6 20.99 1.43 -13.42
C ALA A 6 20.38 2.20 -14.59
N LEU A 7 19.43 1.58 -15.30
CA LEU A 7 18.56 2.35 -16.20
C LEU A 7 17.47 2.98 -15.34
N VAL A 8 17.65 4.26 -15.04
CA VAL A 8 16.67 5.08 -14.33
C VAL A 8 15.62 5.53 -15.34
N LEU A 9 14.43 4.93 -15.30
CA LEU A 9 13.23 5.63 -15.73
C LEU A 9 12.90 6.56 -14.56
N GLY A 10 13.06 7.87 -14.73
CA GLY A 10 12.89 8.83 -13.64
C GLY A 10 11.52 8.70 -12.98
N GLY A 11 11.48 8.86 -11.65
CA GLY A 11 10.22 8.91 -10.92
C GLY A 11 9.40 10.10 -11.39
N THR A 12 8.12 9.86 -11.65
CA THR A 12 7.16 10.91 -11.97
C THR A 12 6.43 11.32 -10.71
N GLU A 13 6.05 12.59 -10.60
CA GLU A 13 5.04 12.97 -9.60
C GLU A 13 3.77 12.15 -9.88
N ALA A 14 3.20 11.58 -8.82
CA ALA A 14 1.94 10.89 -8.89
C ALA A 14 0.83 11.88 -9.31
N GLY A 15 -0.26 11.33 -9.83
CA GLY A 15 -1.53 12.04 -9.90
C GLY A 15 -2.28 11.88 -8.58
N ALA A 16 -3.12 12.83 -8.21
CA ALA A 16 -3.98 12.68 -7.04
C ALA A 16 -5.12 11.70 -7.34
N ALA A 17 -5.44 10.83 -6.38
CA ALA A 17 -6.61 9.95 -6.47
C ALA A 17 -7.87 10.77 -6.75
N ALA A 18 -8.75 10.27 -7.62
CA ALA A 18 -9.93 11.02 -8.04
C ALA A 18 -10.99 11.13 -6.91
N TRP A 19 -11.78 12.20 -6.93
CA TRP A 19 -12.91 12.42 -6.02
C TRP A 19 -14.10 13.03 -6.77
N ASP A 20 -15.28 13.02 -6.14
CA ASP A 20 -16.46 13.71 -6.67
C ASP A 20 -16.38 15.21 -6.46
N THR A 21 -16.94 16.00 -7.39
CA THR A 21 -17.11 17.43 -7.20
C THR A 21 -18.56 17.82 -7.37
N CYS A 22 -19.00 18.76 -6.55
CA CYS A 22 -20.29 19.38 -6.60
C CYS A 22 -20.12 20.86 -6.96
N ASN A 23 -20.54 21.25 -8.16
CA ASN A 23 -20.35 22.62 -8.69
C ASN A 23 -18.88 23.10 -8.59
N GLY A 24 -17.93 22.22 -8.86
CA GLY A 24 -16.49 22.50 -8.77
C GLY A 24 -15.89 22.45 -7.37
N THR A 25 -16.70 22.22 -6.33
CA THR A 25 -16.21 22.04 -4.96
C THR A 25 -16.09 20.55 -4.63
N PRO A 26 -14.98 20.08 -4.02
CA PRO A 26 -14.84 18.67 -3.66
C PRO A 26 -15.97 18.14 -2.77
N VAL A 27 -16.39 16.90 -3.00
CA VAL A 27 -17.19 16.12 -2.07
C VAL A 27 -16.26 15.41 -1.11
N LYS A 28 -16.33 15.78 0.17
CA LYS A 28 -15.42 15.33 1.22
C LYS A 28 -16.00 15.54 2.61
N TRP A 29 -15.30 15.06 3.63
CA TRP A 29 -15.58 15.46 5.02
C TRP A 29 -15.18 16.92 5.27
N TYR A 30 -16.13 17.75 5.68
CA TYR A 30 -15.87 19.15 6.08
C TYR A 30 -15.68 19.35 7.58
N SER A 31 -16.20 18.41 8.36
CA SER A 31 -15.92 18.23 9.77
C SER A 31 -15.36 16.83 9.97
N GLY A 32 -14.51 16.66 10.98
CA GLY A 32 -13.90 15.36 11.24
C GLY A 32 -14.95 14.30 11.57
N PRO A 33 -15.05 13.20 10.81
CA PRO A 33 -16.06 12.17 11.08
C PRO A 33 -15.69 11.38 12.35
N ALA A 34 -16.71 10.96 13.10
CA ALA A 34 -16.55 9.93 14.12
C ALA A 34 -16.86 8.58 13.48
N VAL A 35 -15.96 7.61 13.67
CA VAL A 35 -16.08 6.26 13.06
C VAL A 35 -16.43 5.25 14.13
N TYR A 36 -17.38 4.36 13.83
CA TYR A 36 -17.92 3.36 14.73
C TYR A 36 -17.59 1.97 14.23
N ARG A 37 -16.79 1.23 15.00
CA ARG A 37 -16.49 -0.17 14.68
C ARG A 37 -17.63 -1.06 15.17
N ASN A 38 -18.24 -1.81 14.25
CA ASN A 38 -19.22 -2.83 14.59
C ASN A 38 -18.55 -3.99 15.35
N ARG A 39 -18.78 -4.07 16.66
CA ARG A 39 -18.09 -5.02 17.55
C ARG A 39 -18.56 -6.47 17.37
N CYS A 40 -19.78 -6.69 16.87
CA CYS A 40 -20.28 -8.04 16.62
C CYS A 40 -19.50 -8.74 15.52
N SER A 41 -19.15 -8.01 14.46
CA SER A 41 -18.48 -8.55 13.28
C SER A 41 -16.96 -8.38 13.33
N ILE A 42 -16.47 -7.30 13.95
CA ILE A 42 -15.04 -7.04 14.13
C ILE A 42 -14.69 -7.20 15.62
N PRO A 43 -14.05 -8.32 16.02
CA PRO A 43 -13.68 -8.56 17.40
C PRO A 43 -12.64 -7.55 17.93
N ASP A 44 -12.42 -7.52 19.25
CA ASP A 44 -11.46 -6.59 19.86
C ASP A 44 -9.99 -6.92 19.56
N SER A 45 -9.72 -8.10 18.98
CA SER A 45 -8.37 -8.60 18.70
C SER A 45 -8.35 -9.54 17.49
N GLY A 46 -7.15 -9.94 17.07
CA GLY A 46 -6.97 -10.85 15.93
C GLY A 46 -6.86 -10.14 14.58
N ASN A 47 -6.77 -10.94 13.52
CA ASN A 47 -6.42 -10.46 12.17
C ASN A 47 -7.44 -9.49 11.59
N VAL A 48 -8.74 -9.71 11.83
CA VAL A 48 -9.81 -8.80 11.38
C VAL A 48 -9.68 -7.43 12.04
N ASN A 49 -9.53 -7.39 13.36
CA ASN A 49 -9.32 -6.13 14.10
C ASN A 49 -8.08 -5.38 13.61
N ALA A 50 -6.97 -6.11 13.44
CA ALA A 50 -5.74 -5.53 12.94
C ALA A 50 -5.90 -5.00 11.50
N ALA A 51 -6.71 -5.66 10.67
CA ALA A 51 -7.00 -5.22 9.31
C ALA A 51 -7.87 -3.97 9.27
N TYR A 52 -8.89 -3.88 10.13
CA TYR A 52 -9.70 -2.68 10.35
C TYR A 52 -8.84 -1.47 10.71
N TRP A 53 -8.00 -1.62 11.75
CA TRP A 53 -7.12 -0.53 12.19
C TRP A 53 -6.09 -0.15 11.14
N ASN A 54 -5.52 -1.13 10.44
CA ASN A 54 -4.60 -0.87 9.34
C ASN A 54 -5.29 -0.10 8.21
N GLY A 55 -6.52 -0.49 7.83
CA GLY A 55 -7.31 0.19 6.80
C GLY A 55 -7.51 1.66 7.10
N LEU A 56 -8.14 1.97 8.23
CA LEU A 56 -8.47 3.36 8.59
C LEU A 56 -7.24 4.20 8.91
N ARG A 57 -6.33 3.70 9.76
CA ARG A 57 -5.22 4.53 10.25
C ARG A 57 -4.25 4.92 9.15
N GLN A 58 -4.05 4.09 8.14
CA GLN A 58 -3.15 4.49 7.06
C GLN A 58 -3.61 5.76 6.34
N TRP A 59 -4.92 5.97 6.19
CA TRP A 59 -5.46 7.20 5.64
C TRP A 59 -5.47 8.32 6.68
N ASP A 60 -5.99 8.06 7.88
CA ASP A 60 -6.13 9.08 8.91
C ASP A 60 -4.77 9.59 9.43
N ASP A 61 -3.73 8.76 9.51
CA ASP A 61 -2.39 9.17 9.94
C ASP A 61 -1.77 10.22 8.98
N LEU A 62 -2.25 10.33 7.74
CA LEU A 62 -1.80 11.35 6.79
C LEU A 62 -2.34 12.75 7.13
N SER A 63 -3.57 12.86 7.65
CA SER A 63 -4.26 14.16 7.78
C SER A 63 -4.86 14.44 9.16
N HIS A 64 -5.06 13.41 9.97
CA HIS A 64 -5.75 13.41 11.27
C HIS A 64 -7.13 14.07 11.20
N ILE A 65 -7.90 13.74 10.17
CA ILE A 65 -9.24 14.30 9.97
C ILE A 65 -10.30 13.56 10.80
N VAL A 66 -10.11 12.30 11.18
CA VAL A 66 -11.06 11.55 12.02
C VAL A 66 -11.12 12.16 13.42
N SER A 67 -12.33 12.52 13.87
CA SER A 67 -12.53 13.19 15.17
C SER A 67 -12.66 12.23 16.35
N GLY A 68 -12.98 10.96 16.08
CA GLY A 68 -13.11 9.95 17.12
C GLY A 68 -13.24 8.53 16.56
N TYR A 69 -12.71 7.58 17.32
CA TYR A 69 -12.86 6.16 17.07
C TYR A 69 -13.70 5.53 18.19
N ASN A 70 -14.88 5.07 17.84
CA ASN A 70 -15.86 4.48 18.73
C ASN A 70 -16.03 2.99 18.44
N VAL A 71 -16.61 2.28 19.39
CA VAL A 71 -16.91 0.85 19.28
C VAL A 71 -18.35 0.65 19.71
N ASN A 72 -19.17 0.08 18.83
CA ASN A 72 -20.57 -0.20 19.15
C ASN A 72 -20.70 -1.25 20.26
N ALA A 73 -21.88 -1.29 20.87
CA ALA A 73 -22.20 -2.33 21.84
C ALA A 73 -22.05 -3.71 21.18
N ALA A 74 -21.63 -4.72 21.94
CA ALA A 74 -21.53 -6.09 21.43
C ALA A 74 -22.90 -6.72 21.06
N THR A 75 -23.99 -6.03 21.36
CA THR A 75 -25.36 -6.39 20.99
C THR A 75 -25.84 -5.69 19.72
N ASP A 76 -25.08 -4.70 19.25
CA ASP A 76 -25.40 -3.91 18.08
C ASP A 76 -24.63 -4.49 16.88
N CYS A 77 -25.34 -5.35 16.15
CA CYS A 77 -24.79 -6.14 15.06
C CYS A 77 -25.31 -5.71 13.69
N ALA A 78 -26.10 -4.64 13.63
CA ALA A 78 -26.55 -4.07 12.37
C ALA A 78 -25.45 -3.16 11.80
N LEU A 79 -25.47 -3.03 10.47
CA LEU A 79 -24.88 -1.90 9.79
C LEU A 79 -26.08 -1.16 9.20
N ASP A 80 -26.50 -0.06 9.83
CA ASP A 80 -27.52 0.82 9.24
C ASP A 80 -26.80 1.82 8.33
N HIS A 81 -27.45 2.24 7.25
CA HIS A 81 -26.83 3.13 6.25
C HIS A 81 -27.51 4.50 6.20
N SER A 82 -28.32 4.80 7.21
CA SER A 82 -29.18 5.99 7.26
C SER A 82 -29.50 6.41 8.69
N ASP A 83 -28.63 6.10 9.65
CA ASP A 83 -28.81 6.47 11.06
C ASP A 83 -27.90 7.64 11.48
N GLY A 84 -27.03 8.09 10.58
CA GLY A 84 -26.10 9.19 10.79
C GLY A 84 -24.84 8.79 11.56
N GLN A 85 -24.60 7.49 11.79
CA GLN A 85 -23.36 6.96 12.30
C GLN A 85 -22.51 6.42 11.15
N ASN A 86 -21.20 6.62 11.23
CA ASN A 86 -20.29 6.05 10.23
C ASN A 86 -19.82 4.68 10.70
N GLU A 87 -20.48 3.62 10.27
CA GLU A 87 -20.25 2.28 10.77
C GLU A 87 -19.35 1.45 9.86
N ILE A 88 -18.42 0.71 10.45
CA ILE A 88 -17.55 -0.22 9.71
C ILE A 88 -17.65 -1.61 10.32
N GLY A 89 -17.99 -2.59 9.49
CA GLY A 89 -18.19 -3.97 9.90
C GLY A 89 -17.90 -5.01 8.82
N LEU A 90 -18.05 -6.28 9.21
CA LEU A 90 -18.10 -7.39 8.25
C LEU A 90 -19.54 -7.77 7.94
N CYS A 91 -19.76 -8.24 6.73
CA CYS A 91 -21.07 -8.66 6.24
C CYS A 91 -20.97 -9.85 5.29
N ASP A 92 -22.11 -10.50 5.05
CA ASP A 92 -22.17 -11.59 4.08
C ASP A 92 -22.09 -11.03 2.66
N ARG A 93 -21.42 -11.73 1.75
CA ARG A 93 -21.34 -11.30 0.34
C ARG A 93 -22.70 -11.03 -0.30
N ALA A 94 -23.73 -11.77 0.12
CA ALA A 94 -25.08 -11.60 -0.38
C ALA A 94 -25.68 -10.21 -0.07
N SER A 95 -25.25 -9.53 1.00
CA SER A 95 -25.71 -8.19 1.33
C SER A 95 -24.94 -7.08 0.59
N ILE A 96 -23.89 -7.45 -0.15
CA ILE A 96 -23.05 -6.54 -0.94
C ILE A 96 -22.90 -7.03 -2.38
N ASP A 97 -23.93 -7.68 -2.93
CA ASP A 97 -24.00 -8.13 -4.32
C ASP A 97 -22.81 -8.99 -4.80
N GLY A 98 -22.22 -9.77 -3.89
CA GLY A 98 -21.08 -10.64 -4.18
C GLY A 98 -19.71 -9.94 -4.09
N ASN A 99 -19.68 -8.63 -3.83
CA ASN A 99 -18.45 -7.84 -3.76
C ASN A 99 -17.57 -8.24 -2.57
N ASN A 100 -16.30 -7.82 -2.61
CA ASN A 100 -15.38 -8.01 -1.49
C ASN A 100 -15.58 -6.97 -0.40
N GLY A 101 -15.96 -5.76 -0.78
CA GLY A 101 -16.31 -4.66 0.10
C GLY A 101 -17.20 -3.67 -0.65
N VAL A 102 -17.94 -2.88 0.10
CA VAL A 102 -18.74 -1.75 -0.40
C VAL A 102 -18.71 -0.66 0.66
N THR A 103 -18.56 0.58 0.20
CA THR A 103 -18.80 1.77 0.99
C THR A 103 -20.09 2.43 0.52
N TYR A 104 -21.05 2.57 1.43
CA TYR A 104 -22.26 3.35 1.23
C TYR A 104 -21.99 4.77 1.72
N SER A 105 -22.36 5.79 0.95
CA SER A 105 -22.15 7.17 1.37
C SER A 105 -23.39 8.00 1.10
N VAL A 106 -23.85 8.71 2.13
CA VAL A 106 -24.87 9.74 2.02
C VAL A 106 -24.16 11.07 1.83
N VAL A 107 -24.44 11.71 0.71
CA VAL A 107 -23.84 12.99 0.32
C VAL A 107 -24.93 14.05 0.31
N GLY A 108 -24.58 15.23 0.80
CA GLY A 108 -25.47 16.39 0.78
C GLY A 108 -26.02 16.73 -0.61
N LEU A 109 -27.19 17.38 -0.64
CA LEU A 109 -27.86 17.75 -1.88
C LEU A 109 -27.09 18.86 -2.62
N CYS A 110 -26.47 18.45 -3.72
CA CYS A 110 -25.58 19.29 -4.51
C CYS A 110 -26.15 20.63 -5.02
N PHE A 111 -27.46 20.72 -5.25
CA PHE A 111 -28.11 21.90 -5.81
C PHE A 111 -28.54 22.93 -4.75
N ILE A 112 -28.48 22.59 -3.46
CA ILE A 112 -28.75 23.53 -2.34
C ILE A 112 -27.48 23.90 -1.56
N GLY A 113 -26.30 23.53 -2.07
CA GLY A 113 -25.01 23.96 -1.53
C GLY A 113 -24.44 23.08 -0.42
N SER A 114 -25.04 21.92 -0.10
CA SER A 114 -24.35 20.89 0.68
C SER A 114 -23.57 19.99 -0.27
N ASN A 115 -22.27 19.90 -0.04
CA ASN A 115 -21.33 19.07 -0.79
C ASN A 115 -20.45 18.25 0.15
N GLY A 116 -20.88 18.08 1.40
CA GLY A 116 -20.22 17.22 2.37
C GLY A 116 -20.67 15.77 2.24
N ILE A 117 -19.80 14.86 2.67
CA ILE A 117 -20.24 13.53 3.09
C ILE A 117 -20.92 13.74 4.45
N ASP A 118 -22.15 13.25 4.56
CA ASP A 118 -22.96 13.35 5.79
C ASP A 118 -22.84 12.05 6.61
N GLU A 119 -22.74 10.90 5.94
CA GLU A 119 -22.63 9.55 6.52
C GLU A 119 -21.88 8.65 5.53
N ALA A 120 -21.02 7.76 6.03
CA ALA A 120 -20.46 6.69 5.22
C ALA A 120 -20.21 5.41 6.02
N ASP A 121 -20.72 4.31 5.49
CA ASP A 121 -20.67 2.99 6.09
C ASP A 121 -19.90 2.02 5.23
N VAL A 122 -19.08 1.19 5.86
CA VAL A 122 -18.19 0.26 5.18
C VAL A 122 -18.53 -1.18 5.57
N CYS A 123 -18.83 -1.97 4.55
CA CYS A 123 -19.19 -3.37 4.65
C CYS A 123 -18.11 -4.21 3.96
N ILE A 124 -17.40 -5.06 4.70
CA ILE A 124 -16.37 -5.96 4.13
C ILE A 124 -16.87 -7.40 4.18
N ALA A 125 -16.68 -8.17 3.10
CA ALA A 125 -17.06 -9.58 3.06
C ALA A 125 -16.38 -10.37 4.19
N SER A 126 -17.19 -11.04 5.00
CA SER A 126 -16.77 -11.79 6.20
C SER A 126 -15.93 -13.04 5.89
N ASP A 127 -16.04 -13.56 4.67
CA ASP A 127 -15.37 -14.77 4.19
C ASP A 127 -13.96 -14.56 3.63
N LEU A 128 -13.45 -13.32 3.66
CA LEU A 128 -12.12 -12.99 3.17
C LEU A 128 -11.01 -13.46 4.14
N ASP A 129 -9.82 -13.65 3.59
CA ASP A 129 -8.60 -13.86 4.39
C ASP A 129 -8.04 -12.51 4.86
N PHE A 130 -7.91 -12.34 6.17
CA PHE A 130 -7.40 -11.12 6.81
C PHE A 130 -5.94 -11.25 7.29
N THR A 131 -5.30 -12.38 7.00
CA THR A 131 -3.91 -12.63 7.38
C THR A 131 -2.98 -11.64 6.66
N PRO A 132 -2.03 -11.01 7.36
CA PRO A 132 -1.00 -10.19 6.72
C PRO A 132 -0.27 -10.96 5.64
N ARG A 133 0.00 -10.31 4.50
CA ARG A 133 0.81 -10.87 3.41
C ARG A 133 2.13 -10.11 3.35
N ILE A 134 3.05 -10.57 2.51
CA ILE A 134 4.36 -9.96 2.34
C ILE A 134 4.82 -10.08 0.89
N GLY A 135 5.63 -9.12 0.45
CA GLY A 135 6.44 -9.24 -0.76
C GLY A 135 5.68 -9.15 -2.09
N SER A 136 5.57 -10.29 -2.77
CA SER A 136 4.99 -10.43 -4.11
C SER A 136 3.71 -11.26 -4.11
N ALA A 137 3.06 -11.38 -2.94
CA ALA A 137 1.83 -12.14 -2.80
C ALA A 137 0.72 -11.56 -3.69
N PHE A 138 -0.01 -12.47 -4.35
CA PHE A 138 -1.12 -12.13 -5.23
C PHE A 138 -2.48 -12.41 -4.60
N GLY A 139 -3.50 -11.74 -5.11
CA GLY A 139 -4.91 -11.96 -4.79
C GLY A 139 -5.51 -10.85 -3.93
N THR A 140 -6.79 -11.02 -3.61
CA THR A 140 -7.52 -10.11 -2.73
C THR A 140 -7.46 -10.63 -1.30
N SER A 141 -7.19 -9.76 -0.35
CA SER A 141 -7.32 -10.04 1.08
C SER A 141 -8.31 -9.07 1.71
N GLY A 142 -8.98 -9.49 2.77
CA GLY A 142 -9.87 -8.61 3.53
C GLY A 142 -9.13 -7.40 4.09
N ARG A 143 -7.83 -7.53 4.37
CA ARG A 143 -6.95 -6.41 4.74
C ARG A 143 -6.79 -5.38 3.62
N SER A 144 -6.51 -5.82 2.40
CA SER A 144 -6.43 -4.93 1.24
C SER A 144 -7.78 -4.29 0.93
N THR A 145 -8.88 -5.01 1.15
CA THR A 145 -10.23 -4.49 0.98
C THR A 145 -10.56 -3.43 2.03
N PHE A 146 -10.17 -3.61 3.29
CA PHE A 146 -10.32 -2.56 4.32
C PHE A 146 -9.63 -1.26 3.92
N VAL A 147 -8.38 -1.31 3.44
CA VAL A 147 -7.65 -0.10 3.02
C VAL A 147 -8.33 0.54 1.80
N HIS A 148 -8.82 -0.27 0.87
CA HIS A 148 -9.55 0.20 -0.31
C HIS A 148 -10.84 0.93 0.07
N GLU A 149 -11.73 0.25 0.81
CA GLU A 149 -13.01 0.85 1.22
C GLU A 149 -12.82 2.05 2.15
N ALA A 150 -11.78 2.06 2.98
CA ALA A 150 -11.43 3.25 3.76
C ALA A 150 -11.14 4.45 2.84
N GLY A 151 -10.58 4.26 1.64
CA GLY A 151 -10.41 5.37 0.70
C GLY A 151 -11.75 5.92 0.18
N HIS A 152 -12.74 5.05 -0.06
CA HIS A 152 -14.10 5.49 -0.40
C HIS A 152 -14.77 6.21 0.78
N PHE A 153 -14.54 5.75 2.01
CA PHE A 153 -14.97 6.45 3.21
C PHE A 153 -14.42 7.89 3.26
N PHE A 154 -13.18 8.12 2.83
CA PHE A 154 -12.59 9.46 2.71
C PHE A 154 -12.99 10.23 1.43
N GLY A 155 -13.92 9.70 0.62
CA GLY A 155 -14.48 10.38 -0.56
C GLY A 155 -13.72 10.17 -1.87
N PHE A 156 -12.77 9.24 -1.91
CA PHE A 156 -12.07 8.91 -3.15
C PHE A 156 -12.85 7.94 -4.03
N LYS A 157 -12.62 8.03 -5.33
CA LYS A 157 -13.14 7.11 -6.33
C LYS A 157 -12.11 6.05 -6.67
N HIS A 158 -12.60 5.05 -7.40
CA HIS A 158 -11.70 4.14 -8.08
C HIS A 158 -10.74 4.85 -9.02
N GLU A 159 -9.53 4.33 -9.11
CA GLU A 159 -8.52 4.79 -10.07
C GLU A 159 -7.78 3.62 -10.75
N GLY A 160 -7.11 3.92 -11.85
CA GLY A 160 -6.18 3.00 -12.50
C GLY A 160 -4.78 3.03 -11.88
N GLY A 161 -3.80 2.45 -12.57
CA GLY A 161 -2.39 2.55 -12.16
C GLY A 161 -2.05 1.82 -10.85
N HIS A 162 -0.88 2.10 -10.28
CA HIS A 162 -0.40 1.49 -9.03
C HIS A 162 -1.12 2.13 -7.85
N SER A 163 -2.26 1.58 -7.43
CA SER A 163 -3.08 2.17 -6.37
C SER A 163 -3.84 1.11 -5.59
N ILE A 164 -4.15 1.42 -4.33
CA ILE A 164 -5.08 0.61 -3.53
C ILE A 164 -6.53 0.77 -4.00
N LEU A 165 -6.89 1.87 -4.64
CA LEU A 165 -8.24 2.20 -5.10
C LEU A 165 -8.56 1.63 -6.50
N ARG A 166 -7.83 0.61 -6.94
CA ARG A 166 -8.13 -0.08 -8.21
C ARG A 166 -9.44 -0.85 -8.12
N THR A 167 -10.28 -0.74 -9.14
CA THR A 167 -11.56 -1.50 -9.21
C THR A 167 -11.33 -3.01 -9.33
N SER A 168 -10.23 -3.43 -9.96
CA SER A 168 -9.93 -4.84 -10.20
C SER A 168 -8.75 -5.31 -9.35
N PRO A 169 -8.93 -6.36 -8.52
CA PRO A 169 -7.81 -7.06 -7.90
C PRO A 169 -6.87 -7.67 -8.95
N PRO A 170 -5.64 -8.07 -8.55
CA PRO A 170 -5.09 -8.03 -7.20
C PRO A 170 -4.76 -6.59 -6.74
N HIS A 171 -4.98 -6.31 -5.47
CA HIS A 171 -4.39 -5.12 -4.83
C HIS A 171 -2.89 -5.38 -4.63
N LEU A 172 -2.08 -4.37 -4.91
CA LEU A 172 -0.63 -4.50 -4.97
C LEU A 172 -0.06 -4.60 -3.56
N VAL A 173 0.91 -5.48 -3.39
CA VAL A 173 1.63 -5.60 -2.13
C VAL A 173 2.77 -4.60 -2.09
N THR A 174 2.80 -3.81 -1.03
CA THR A 174 3.71 -2.69 -0.81
C THR A 174 4.39 -2.87 0.54
N GLY A 175 5.70 -2.62 0.59
CA GLY A 175 6.46 -2.27 1.79
C GLY A 175 6.19 -3.00 3.12
N GLY A 176 7.21 -3.67 3.64
CA GLY A 176 7.23 -4.16 5.03
C GLY A 176 6.34 -5.37 5.29
N TYR A 177 5.99 -5.55 6.57
CA TYR A 177 5.16 -6.66 7.06
C TYR A 177 3.66 -6.47 6.81
N GLU A 178 3.23 -5.22 6.63
CA GLU A 178 1.84 -4.84 6.37
C GLU A 178 1.66 -4.57 4.87
N SER A 179 1.57 -5.66 4.11
CA SER A 179 1.61 -5.67 2.65
C SER A 179 0.59 -4.81 1.91
N SER A 180 -0.47 -4.32 2.55
CA SER A 180 -1.51 -3.56 1.86
C SER A 180 -1.45 -2.14 2.37
N THR A 181 -0.77 -1.26 1.63
CA THR A 181 -0.60 0.14 2.00
C THR A 181 -1.06 1.13 0.94
N LEU A 182 -1.22 2.39 1.34
CA LEU A 182 -1.42 3.51 0.42
C LEU A 182 -0.22 3.70 -0.51
N TRP A 183 -0.49 4.20 -1.71
CA TRP A 183 0.52 4.59 -2.68
C TRP A 183 0.57 6.12 -2.83
N PRO A 184 1.62 6.72 -3.44
CA PRO A 184 1.72 8.16 -3.63
C PRO A 184 0.49 8.83 -4.24
N THR A 185 -0.25 8.17 -5.16
CA THR A 185 -1.49 8.73 -5.72
C THR A 185 -2.57 8.95 -4.66
N ASN A 186 -2.76 7.98 -3.77
CA ASN A 186 -3.70 8.00 -2.67
C ASN A 186 -3.33 9.09 -1.66
N ALA A 187 -2.05 9.12 -1.29
CA ALA A 187 -1.45 10.11 -0.40
C ALA A 187 -1.63 11.55 -0.92
N GLN A 188 -1.38 11.78 -2.20
CA GLN A 188 -1.56 13.09 -2.82
C GLN A 188 -3.04 13.48 -2.88
N GLY A 189 -3.95 12.51 -3.08
CA GLY A 189 -5.40 12.70 -2.94
C GLY A 189 -5.76 13.19 -1.54
N MET A 190 -5.26 12.52 -0.49
CA MET A 190 -5.44 12.95 0.90
C MET A 190 -4.91 14.36 1.16
N ASN A 191 -3.69 14.64 0.70
CA ASN A 191 -3.11 15.97 0.83
C ASN A 191 -3.94 17.05 0.12
N THR A 192 -4.54 16.71 -1.02
CA THR A 192 -5.37 17.66 -1.78
C THR A 192 -6.71 17.93 -1.11
N LEU A 193 -7.36 16.90 -0.57
CA LEU A 193 -8.67 17.06 0.07
C LEU A 193 -8.58 17.57 1.50
N TYR A 194 -7.62 17.08 2.27
CA TYR A 194 -7.58 17.26 3.73
C TYR A 194 -6.28 17.89 4.23
N GLY A 195 -5.25 17.99 3.38
CA GLY A 195 -3.91 18.38 3.78
C GLY A 195 -3.16 17.23 4.44
N TYR A 196 -1.88 17.48 4.76
CA TYR A 196 -1.05 16.57 5.55
C TYR A 196 -0.82 17.13 6.94
N SER A 197 -0.95 16.28 7.96
CA SER A 197 -0.75 16.64 9.36
C SER A 197 0.73 16.88 9.68
N VAL A 198 1.62 16.15 9.02
CA VAL A 198 3.08 16.19 9.24
C VAL A 198 3.80 16.25 7.90
N THR A 199 4.82 17.11 7.81
CA THR A 199 5.64 17.21 6.60
C THR A 199 6.86 16.29 6.68
N LYS A 200 6.77 15.12 6.05
CA LYS A 200 7.82 14.09 6.05
C LYS A 200 7.78 13.24 4.77
N PRO A 201 8.92 12.66 4.35
CA PRO A 201 8.94 11.63 3.32
C PRO A 201 8.40 10.30 3.87
N ASN A 202 8.07 9.39 2.97
CA ASN A 202 7.83 7.98 3.31
C ASN A 202 8.12 7.12 2.08
N LEU A 203 9.31 6.56 2.07
CA LEU A 203 9.88 5.70 1.07
C LEU A 203 9.33 4.29 1.22
N LEU A 204 8.82 3.74 0.13
CA LEU A 204 8.27 2.40 0.14
C LEU A 204 8.48 1.71 -1.22
N PRO A 205 8.89 0.44 -1.23
CA PRO A 205 9.00 -0.33 -2.46
C PRO A 205 7.86 -1.34 -2.63
N SER A 206 7.66 -1.77 -3.86
CA SER A 206 6.78 -2.89 -4.23
C SER A 206 7.46 -3.77 -5.28
N ALA A 207 7.34 -5.08 -5.15
CA ALA A 207 7.71 -6.04 -6.20
C ALA A 207 6.64 -6.17 -7.29
N MET A 208 5.48 -5.55 -7.07
CA MET A 208 4.37 -5.53 -7.99
C MET A 208 4.27 -4.16 -8.66
N GLY A 209 3.56 -4.11 -9.77
CA GLY A 209 3.29 -2.89 -10.49
C GLY A 209 2.19 -3.09 -11.51
N VAL A 210 1.93 -2.04 -12.27
CA VAL A 210 0.89 -2.06 -13.30
C VAL A 210 1.55 -1.85 -14.65
N VAL A 211 1.31 -2.78 -15.57
CA VAL A 211 1.79 -2.70 -16.96
C VAL A 211 0.56 -2.70 -17.86
N GLY A 212 0.31 -1.58 -18.53
CA GLY A 212 -0.99 -1.32 -19.13
C GLY A 212 -2.03 -1.18 -18.02
N ASP A 213 -3.06 -2.02 -18.03
CA ASP A 213 -4.11 -2.04 -17.00
C ASP A 213 -3.99 -3.23 -16.04
N VAL A 214 -2.96 -4.06 -16.17
CA VAL A 214 -2.83 -5.31 -15.42
C VAL A 214 -1.86 -5.14 -14.26
N ALA A 215 -2.37 -5.38 -13.05
CA ALA A 215 -1.57 -5.53 -11.83
C ALA A 215 -0.83 -6.87 -11.84
N GLN A 216 0.50 -6.83 -11.74
CA GLN A 216 1.35 -8.02 -11.80
C GLN A 216 2.68 -7.82 -11.06
N THR A 217 3.46 -8.89 -10.89
CA THR A 217 4.84 -8.79 -10.44
C THR A 217 5.72 -8.25 -11.55
N LEU A 218 6.66 -7.38 -11.18
CA LEU A 218 7.53 -6.72 -12.16
C LEU A 218 8.64 -7.64 -12.68
N ASP A 219 9.06 -8.59 -11.86
CA ASP A 219 9.92 -9.71 -12.26
C ASP A 219 9.09 -10.99 -12.48
N PRO A 220 9.56 -11.92 -13.33
CA PRO A 220 8.91 -13.20 -13.52
C PRO A 220 8.79 -13.98 -12.21
N SER A 221 7.58 -14.41 -11.86
CA SER A 221 7.37 -15.31 -10.72
C SER A 221 7.98 -16.68 -11.04
N GLY A 222 8.96 -17.10 -10.23
CA GLY A 222 9.60 -18.41 -10.38
C GLY A 222 11.10 -18.41 -10.14
N THR A 223 11.73 -19.56 -10.40
CA THR A 223 13.17 -19.76 -10.18
C THR A 223 13.96 -19.54 -11.47
N LYS A 224 14.95 -18.67 -11.42
CA LYS A 224 15.92 -18.41 -12.50
C LYS A 224 17.27 -19.00 -12.13
N SER A 225 17.81 -19.90 -12.95
CA SER A 225 19.18 -20.39 -12.80
C SER A 225 20.18 -19.33 -13.21
N VAL A 226 21.20 -19.09 -12.38
CA VAL A 226 22.24 -18.10 -12.63
C VAL A 226 23.63 -18.66 -12.29
N CYS A 227 24.65 -18.14 -12.97
CA CYS A 227 26.03 -18.41 -12.60
C CYS A 227 26.63 -17.26 -11.77
N ARG A 228 27.58 -17.57 -10.90
CA ARG A 228 28.43 -16.59 -10.22
C ARG A 228 29.19 -15.76 -11.25
N GLY A 229 29.43 -14.50 -10.92
CA GLY A 229 30.07 -13.53 -11.81
C GLY A 229 29.19 -13.04 -12.96
N THR A 230 27.96 -13.54 -13.11
CA THR A 230 27.05 -13.06 -14.17
C THR A 230 26.27 -11.84 -13.73
N ALA A 231 26.04 -10.92 -14.66
CA ALA A 231 25.18 -9.77 -14.46
C ALA A 231 23.71 -10.18 -14.46
N GLN A 232 22.94 -9.62 -13.52
CA GLN A 232 21.51 -9.80 -13.36
C GLN A 232 20.84 -8.42 -13.21
N SER A 233 19.53 -8.39 -13.37
CA SER A 233 18.73 -7.22 -13.02
C SER A 233 17.39 -7.68 -12.43
N VAL A 234 16.86 -6.84 -11.54
CA VAL A 234 15.56 -6.97 -10.89
C VAL A 234 14.81 -5.66 -11.00
N LYS A 235 13.48 -5.74 -11.03
CA LYS A 235 12.61 -4.57 -11.12
C LYS A 235 11.77 -4.42 -9.88
N PHE A 236 11.70 -3.19 -9.40
CA PHE A 236 10.82 -2.81 -8.30
C PHE A 236 10.12 -1.51 -8.64
N TYR A 237 8.91 -1.39 -8.13
CA TYR A 237 8.22 -0.12 -8.03
C TYR A 237 8.70 0.55 -6.76
N VAL A 238 9.01 1.84 -6.85
CA VAL A 238 9.56 2.61 -5.75
C VAL A 238 8.75 3.89 -5.65
N GLY A 239 8.32 4.24 -4.45
CA GLY A 239 7.51 5.42 -4.17
C GLY A 239 8.02 6.23 -2.99
N ASN A 240 7.62 7.50 -2.96
CA ASN A 240 7.63 8.36 -1.80
C ASN A 240 6.20 8.88 -1.60
N LEU A 241 5.45 8.29 -0.65
CA LEU A 241 4.06 8.74 -0.37
C LEU A 241 4.02 9.96 0.55
N GLY A 242 5.17 10.38 1.08
CA GLY A 242 5.28 11.57 1.90
C GLY A 242 5.19 12.87 1.08
N ASN A 243 4.77 13.93 1.74
CA ASN A 243 4.66 15.27 1.15
C ASN A 243 5.99 16.06 1.16
N ALA A 244 7.09 15.45 1.61
CA ALA A 244 8.43 16.00 1.53
C ALA A 244 9.32 15.18 0.59
N ALA A 245 10.18 15.87 -0.16
CA ALA A 245 11.14 15.23 -1.05
C ALA A 245 12.37 14.70 -0.28
N VAL A 246 12.98 13.64 -0.81
CA VAL A 246 14.24 13.08 -0.34
C VAL A 246 15.32 13.36 -1.39
N SER A 247 16.29 14.19 -1.04
CA SER A 247 17.37 14.60 -1.96
C SER A 247 18.39 13.51 -2.21
N SER A 248 18.61 12.60 -1.24
CA SER A 248 19.48 11.44 -1.38
C SER A 248 19.16 10.39 -0.32
N TYR A 249 19.10 9.12 -0.72
CA TYR A 249 19.08 7.94 0.15
C TYR A 249 19.71 6.75 -0.57
N SER A 250 19.99 5.67 0.15
CA SER A 250 20.52 4.43 -0.44
C SER A 250 19.42 3.40 -0.67
N MET A 251 19.49 2.69 -1.79
CA MET A 251 18.77 1.44 -2.01
C MET A 251 19.76 0.28 -2.08
N ARG A 252 19.39 -0.89 -1.59
CA ARG A 252 20.23 -2.10 -1.73
C ARG A 252 19.43 -3.28 -2.25
N VAL A 253 20.08 -4.05 -3.12
CA VAL A 253 19.62 -5.39 -3.50
C VAL A 253 20.36 -6.42 -2.65
N ARG A 254 19.61 -7.29 -2.00
CA ARG A 254 20.13 -8.36 -1.14
C ARG A 254 19.70 -9.73 -1.64
N LEU A 255 20.60 -10.71 -1.50
CA LEU A 255 20.29 -12.11 -1.74
C LEU A 255 20.25 -12.87 -0.41
N SER A 256 19.13 -13.54 -0.11
CA SER A 256 19.00 -14.34 1.11
C SER A 256 18.57 -15.76 0.80
N PRO A 257 19.18 -16.79 1.40
CA PRO A 257 18.66 -18.15 1.31
C PRO A 257 17.40 -18.35 2.16
N THR A 258 17.11 -17.44 3.09
CA THR A 258 15.92 -17.50 3.94
C THR A 258 14.71 -16.89 3.23
N ALA A 259 13.60 -17.60 3.31
CA ALA A 259 12.32 -17.15 2.80
C ALA A 259 11.81 -15.87 3.51
N PRO A 260 10.96 -15.08 2.86
CA PRO A 260 10.26 -13.97 3.50
C PRO A 260 9.42 -14.46 4.68
N PRO A 261 9.23 -13.63 5.72
CA PRO A 261 9.70 -12.24 5.83
C PRO A 261 11.12 -12.11 6.41
N ASN A 262 11.63 -13.16 7.06
CA ASN A 262 12.84 -13.06 7.89
C ASN A 262 14.12 -12.87 7.07
N GLY A 263 14.14 -13.33 5.82
CA GLY A 263 15.35 -13.30 5.00
C GLY A 263 15.92 -11.92 4.72
N TYR A 264 15.13 -10.85 4.88
CA TYR A 264 15.63 -9.49 4.85
C TYR A 264 16.60 -9.20 6.01
N TYR A 265 16.17 -9.48 7.25
CA TYR A 265 16.92 -9.17 8.47
C TYR A 265 18.10 -10.11 8.70
N GLU A 266 18.02 -11.33 8.19
CA GLU A 266 19.04 -12.37 8.40
C GLU A 266 20.21 -12.29 7.41
N SER A 267 20.02 -11.69 6.23
CA SER A 267 21.06 -11.69 5.19
C SER A 267 21.94 -10.46 5.22
N THR A 268 23.25 -10.68 5.16
CA THR A 268 24.26 -9.63 4.96
C THR A 268 24.77 -9.53 3.50
N ASN A 269 24.27 -10.38 2.59
CA ASN A 269 24.73 -10.43 1.21
C ASN A 269 24.13 -9.32 0.35
N VAL A 270 24.66 -8.11 0.48
CA VAL A 270 24.37 -6.98 -0.40
C VAL A 270 25.10 -7.18 -1.73
N VAL A 271 24.35 -7.24 -2.83
CA VAL A 271 24.89 -7.47 -4.18
C VAL A 271 24.84 -6.24 -5.08
N GLY A 272 24.12 -5.21 -4.66
CA GLY A 272 24.09 -3.90 -5.30
C GLY A 272 23.68 -2.82 -4.32
N THR A 273 24.27 -1.64 -4.44
CA THR A 273 23.93 -0.42 -3.69
C THR A 273 23.78 0.72 -4.67
N PHE A 274 22.70 1.49 -4.55
CA PHE A 274 22.34 2.56 -5.45
C PHE A 274 22.03 3.81 -4.65
N ASN A 275 22.55 4.96 -5.07
CA ASN A 275 22.10 6.24 -4.54
C ASN A 275 20.86 6.68 -5.30
N HIS A 276 19.85 7.18 -4.59
CA HIS A 276 18.59 7.57 -5.19
C HIS A 276 18.00 8.80 -4.52
N SER A 277 17.03 9.41 -5.18
CA SER A 277 16.28 10.58 -4.73
C SER A 277 14.87 10.48 -5.27
N LEU A 278 13.91 11.01 -4.53
CA LEU A 278 12.50 11.02 -4.89
C LEU A 278 11.87 12.34 -4.46
N GLY A 279 11.08 12.94 -5.36
CA GLY A 279 10.22 14.06 -5.01
C GLY A 279 9.15 13.67 -4.01
N ALA A 280 8.46 14.66 -3.44
CA ALA A 280 7.22 14.42 -2.70
C ALA A 280 6.19 13.76 -3.62
N PHE A 281 5.42 12.80 -3.11
CA PHE A 281 4.39 12.08 -3.88
C PHE A 281 4.90 11.52 -5.21
N SER A 282 6.15 11.07 -5.28
CA SER A 282 6.72 10.58 -6.55
C SER A 282 6.84 9.07 -6.55
N GLU A 283 6.77 8.48 -7.74
CA GLU A 283 6.78 7.04 -7.90
C GLU A 283 7.38 6.62 -9.26
N GLY A 284 7.83 5.37 -9.37
CA GLY A 284 8.30 4.82 -10.64
C GLY A 284 8.78 3.38 -10.58
N ILE A 285 8.98 2.79 -11.75
CA ILE A 285 9.58 1.45 -11.90
C ILE A 285 11.07 1.59 -12.17
N TYR A 286 11.88 0.90 -11.37
CA TYR A 286 13.33 0.96 -11.43
C TYR A 286 13.92 -0.42 -11.71
N SER A 287 14.85 -0.48 -12.69
CA SER A 287 15.61 -1.68 -13.00
C SER A 287 16.98 -1.60 -12.33
N LEU A 288 17.19 -2.42 -11.31
CA LEU A 288 18.41 -2.44 -10.51
C LEU A 288 19.32 -3.57 -11.01
N GLY A 289 20.50 -3.19 -11.50
CA GLY A 289 21.48 -4.14 -12.06
C GLY A 289 22.53 -4.54 -11.03
N PHE A 290 22.86 -5.82 -10.93
CA PHE A 290 23.89 -6.32 -10.02
C PHE A 290 24.66 -7.50 -10.61
N THR A 291 25.79 -7.86 -10.01
CA THR A 291 26.56 -9.07 -10.38
C THR A 291 26.42 -10.11 -9.27
N VAL A 292 26.13 -11.36 -9.62
CA VAL A 292 26.12 -12.46 -8.63
C VAL A 292 27.55 -12.64 -8.09
N PRO A 293 27.81 -12.52 -6.78
CA PRO A 293 29.18 -12.60 -6.26
C PRO A 293 29.85 -13.94 -6.55
N ALA A 294 31.14 -13.90 -6.90
CA ALA A 294 31.96 -15.10 -7.15
C ALA A 294 32.12 -16.03 -5.93
N SER A 295 31.91 -15.48 -4.73
CA SER A 295 31.98 -16.20 -3.45
C SER A 295 30.62 -16.67 -2.94
N LEU A 296 29.51 -16.30 -3.58
CA LEU A 296 28.16 -16.61 -3.08
C LEU A 296 27.93 -18.14 -3.13
N PRO A 297 27.66 -18.83 -2.00
CA PRO A 297 27.46 -20.27 -2.00
C PRO A 297 26.40 -20.75 -3.00
N PHE A 298 26.50 -22.00 -3.46
CA PHE A 298 25.46 -22.57 -4.31
C PHE A 298 24.19 -22.79 -3.47
N ASN A 299 23.11 -22.12 -3.84
CA ASN A 299 21.81 -22.23 -3.19
C ASN A 299 20.72 -21.55 -4.03
N THR A 300 19.49 -21.65 -3.54
CA THR A 300 18.36 -20.83 -3.93
C THR A 300 18.33 -19.56 -3.06
N TYR A 301 18.19 -18.40 -3.69
CA TYR A 301 18.22 -17.09 -3.05
C TYR A 301 16.99 -16.26 -3.44
N TYR A 302 16.31 -15.73 -2.44
CA TYR A 302 15.29 -14.69 -2.58
C TYR A 302 15.96 -13.33 -2.78
N VAL A 303 15.36 -12.48 -3.63
CA VAL A 303 15.90 -11.15 -3.95
C VAL A 303 15.10 -10.08 -3.24
N TYR A 304 15.72 -9.41 -2.27
CA TYR A 304 15.11 -8.33 -1.49
C TYR A 304 15.59 -6.97 -1.98
N LEU A 305 14.71 -5.98 -1.87
CA LEU A 305 15.03 -4.57 -1.95
C LEU A 305 14.81 -3.94 -0.58
N ASP A 306 15.77 -3.12 -0.15
CA ASP A 306 15.59 -2.17 0.94
C ASP A 306 15.91 -0.76 0.49
N MET A 307 15.14 0.18 1.03
CA MET A 307 15.31 1.61 0.91
C MET A 307 15.73 2.19 2.25
N ASP A 308 16.50 3.27 2.20
CA ASP A 308 17.12 3.94 3.35
C ASP A 308 17.54 3.03 4.51
N PRO A 309 18.39 2.03 4.23
CA PRO A 309 18.66 0.99 5.22
C PRO A 309 19.43 1.42 6.45
N ALA A 310 19.98 2.62 6.44
CA ALA A 310 20.69 3.20 7.57
C ALA A 310 19.74 3.97 8.51
N GLY A 311 18.46 4.16 8.14
CA GLY A 311 17.53 5.04 8.84
C GLY A 311 18.05 6.47 8.90
N ALA A 312 18.60 6.96 7.78
CA ALA A 312 19.20 8.29 7.70
C ALA A 312 18.17 9.36 7.31
N VAL A 313 17.09 8.96 6.64
CA VAL A 313 15.92 9.76 6.34
C VAL A 313 14.93 9.54 7.49
N ASP A 314 14.37 10.63 8.03
CA ASP A 314 13.31 10.54 9.05
C ASP A 314 11.94 10.47 8.35
N GLU A 315 11.32 9.30 8.36
CA GLU A 315 10.12 9.01 7.58
C GLU A 315 8.82 9.08 8.41
N LEU A 316 7.67 9.05 7.73
CA LEU A 316 6.38 8.83 8.39
C LEU A 316 6.33 7.43 9.02
N LYS A 317 6.94 6.45 8.34
CA LYS A 317 6.98 5.05 8.72
C LYS A 317 8.31 4.44 8.28
N GLU A 318 9.02 3.83 9.23
CA GLU A 318 10.37 3.26 9.01
C GLU A 318 10.36 1.76 8.72
N ASN A 319 9.20 1.11 8.78
CA ASN A 319 9.09 -0.35 8.72
C ASN A 319 8.44 -0.85 7.43
N ASP A 320 8.19 0.03 6.45
CA ASP A 320 7.66 -0.28 5.12
C ASP A 320 8.69 -0.11 3.99
N ASN A 321 9.95 0.19 4.30
CA ASN A 321 11.03 0.42 3.34
C ASN A 321 11.58 -0.84 2.63
N THR A 322 10.90 -1.99 2.73
CA THR A 322 11.44 -3.28 2.28
C THR A 322 10.44 -4.11 1.49
N THR A 323 10.91 -4.86 0.50
CA THR A 323 10.09 -5.82 -0.25
C THR A 323 10.92 -6.95 -0.82
N VAL A 324 10.28 -7.94 -1.44
CA VAL A 324 10.92 -9.11 -2.04
C VAL A 324 10.33 -9.42 -3.41
N SER A 325 11.22 -9.64 -4.38
CA SER A 325 10.86 -9.99 -5.74
C SER A 325 10.11 -11.34 -5.80
N ALA A 326 9.25 -11.50 -6.79
CA ALA A 326 8.65 -12.79 -7.13
C ALA A 326 9.66 -13.76 -7.77
N MET A 327 10.78 -13.22 -8.27
CA MET A 327 11.86 -14.02 -8.84
C MET A 327 12.78 -14.52 -7.72
N VAL A 328 13.12 -15.80 -7.82
CA VAL A 328 14.11 -16.48 -6.96
C VAL A 328 15.29 -16.91 -7.83
N LEU A 329 16.51 -16.77 -7.33
CA LEU A 329 17.72 -17.14 -8.06
C LEU A 329 18.27 -18.47 -7.58
N ARG A 330 18.48 -19.43 -8.48
CA ARG A 330 19.21 -20.66 -8.20
C ARG A 330 20.64 -20.53 -8.70
N VAL A 331 21.57 -20.35 -7.77
CA VAL A 331 23.02 -20.23 -8.05
C VAL A 331 23.61 -21.63 -8.09
N GLY A 332 24.01 -22.10 -9.28
CA GLY A 332 24.48 -23.48 -9.50
C GLY A 332 25.76 -23.61 -10.33
N CYS A 333 26.26 -22.47 -10.79
CA CYS A 333 27.52 -22.18 -11.43
C CYS A 333 27.85 -20.74 -10.99
#